data_AF-A0A3M1NVB5-F1
#
_entry.id   AF-A0A3M1NVB5-F1
#
_cell.length_a   1.000
_cell.length_b   1.000
_cell.length_c   1.000
_cell.angle_alpha   90.00
_cell.angle_beta   90.00
_cell.angle_gamma   90.00
#
_symmetry.space_group_name_H-M   'P 1'
#
loop_
_entity.id
_entity.type
_entity.pdbx_description
1 polymer ?
#
loop_
_entity_poly.entity_id
_entity_poly.type
_entity_poly.pdbx_seq_one_letter_code
_entity_poly.pdbx_strand_id
1 'polypeptide(L)'
;MRTFSSLPPAYPAGAPPAVATAAVTLSRRLGLPPAEARDEPGPGLNLDVAGGPWSLTPAPPPDAPAWMWARLDDRGGTLSASSPALLYALVHLLADDLLPHTADRLARGVLIEPAFSFHRPLFDSILTQVARTTRRFDPETYIEHLARAGFTHLEVNGLAFHIPFE
;
A
#
# COMPACT_ATOMS: atom_id res chain seq x y z
N MET A 1 -8.78 -19.95 -2.52
CA MET A 1 -9.45 -18.71 -2.10
C MET A 1 -9.42 -18.67 -0.57
N ARG A 2 -8.63 -17.76 0.01
CA ARG A 2 -8.48 -17.67 1.47
C ARG A 2 -9.75 -17.05 2.07
N THR A 3 -10.33 -17.69 3.07
CA THR A 3 -11.42 -17.13 3.86
C THR A 3 -10.83 -16.19 4.90
N PHE A 4 -10.90 -14.89 4.64
CA PHE A 4 -10.59 -13.88 5.65
C PHE A 4 -11.75 -13.73 6.62
N SER A 5 -11.43 -13.32 7.85
CA SER A 5 -12.41 -12.90 8.84
C SER A 5 -13.45 -11.96 8.22
N SER A 6 -14.74 -12.16 8.53
CA SER A 6 -15.84 -11.33 8.02
C SER A 6 -15.90 -9.94 8.68
N LEU A 7 -14.87 -9.57 9.44
CA LEU A 7 -14.77 -8.32 10.17
C LEU A 7 -14.22 -7.19 9.28
N PRO A 8 -14.60 -5.93 9.54
CA PRO A 8 -14.05 -4.79 8.82
C PRO A 8 -12.53 -4.67 9.08
N PRO A 9 -11.73 -4.38 8.05
CA PRO A 9 -10.37 -3.88 8.23
C PRO A 9 -10.38 -2.59 9.05
N ALA A 10 -9.39 -2.41 9.92
CA ALA A 10 -9.26 -1.24 10.77
C ALA A 10 -7.93 -0.52 10.53
N TYR A 11 -7.92 0.78 10.75
CA TYR A 11 -6.73 1.64 10.70
C TYR A 11 -6.81 2.73 11.79
N PRO A 12 -5.68 3.38 12.18
CA PRO A 12 -5.72 4.36 13.24
C PRO A 12 -6.57 5.59 12.94
N ALA A 13 -7.29 6.08 13.95
CA ALA A 13 -7.94 7.38 13.92
C ALA A 13 -6.87 8.46 13.72
N GLY A 14 -7.09 9.34 12.73
CA GLY A 14 -6.10 10.36 12.36
C GLY A 14 -4.92 9.85 11.52
N ALA A 15 -4.95 8.61 11.02
CA ALA A 15 -3.95 8.12 10.09
C ALA A 15 -3.89 8.99 8.81
N PRO A 16 -2.73 9.05 8.13
CA PRO A 16 -2.62 9.73 6.84
C PRO A 16 -3.68 9.22 5.84
N PRO A 17 -4.22 10.06 4.94
CA PRO A 17 -5.27 9.65 4.00
C PRO A 17 -4.93 8.39 3.19
N ALA A 18 -3.65 8.21 2.82
CA ALA A 18 -3.20 7.04 2.08
C ALA A 18 -3.35 5.71 2.86
N VAL A 19 -3.29 5.73 4.19
CA VAL A 19 -3.55 4.55 5.05
C VAL A 19 -5.04 4.19 5.00
N ALA A 20 -5.93 5.19 5.13
CA ALA A 20 -7.37 4.99 4.98
C ALA A 20 -7.70 4.46 3.57
N THR A 21 -7.11 5.03 2.53
CA THR A 21 -7.25 4.54 1.14
C THR A 21 -6.82 3.09 0.99
N ALA A 22 -5.71 2.67 1.62
CA ALA A 22 -5.28 1.28 1.60
C ALA A 22 -6.30 0.36 2.28
N ALA A 23 -6.81 0.73 3.46
CA ALA A 23 -7.81 -0.07 4.19
C ALA A 23 -9.13 -0.18 3.42
N VAL A 24 -9.65 0.93 2.88
CA VAL A 24 -10.86 0.96 2.04
C VAL A 24 -10.67 0.12 0.78
N THR A 25 -9.50 0.19 0.16
CA THR A 25 -9.17 -0.62 -1.01
C THR A 25 -9.19 -2.10 -0.66
N LEU A 26 -8.62 -2.49 0.48
CA LEU A 26 -8.62 -3.87 0.95
C LEU A 26 -10.05 -4.38 1.17
N SER A 27 -10.90 -3.60 1.86
CA SER A 27 -12.32 -3.95 2.04
C SER A 27 -13.00 -4.21 0.71
N ARG A 28 -12.87 -3.27 -0.24
CA ARG A 28 -13.48 -3.38 -1.57
C ARG A 28 -12.98 -4.60 -2.34
N ARG A 29 -11.68 -4.87 -2.34
CA ARG A 29 -11.07 -5.95 -3.11
C ARG A 29 -11.40 -7.34 -2.55
N LEU A 30 -11.50 -7.46 -1.23
CA LEU A 30 -11.82 -8.71 -0.55
C LEU A 30 -13.33 -8.92 -0.31
N GLY A 31 -14.18 -7.94 -0.64
CA GLY A 31 -15.62 -7.99 -0.37
C GLY A 31 -15.96 -7.97 1.13
N LEU A 32 -15.11 -7.32 1.94
CA LEU A 32 -15.30 -7.17 3.38
C LEU A 32 -16.18 -5.94 3.70
N PRO A 33 -16.71 -5.84 4.92
CA PRO A 33 -17.38 -4.61 5.37
C PRO A 33 -16.48 -3.36 5.24
N PRO A 34 -17.07 -2.16 5.20
CA PRO A 34 -16.31 -0.91 5.10
C PRO A 34 -15.24 -0.80 6.17
N ALA A 35 -14.06 -0.32 5.80
CA ALA A 35 -12.96 -0.14 6.73
C ALA A 35 -13.29 0.90 7.80
N GLU A 36 -12.79 0.71 9.01
CA GLU A 36 -13.09 1.55 10.17
C GLU A 36 -11.84 2.24 10.72
N ALA A 37 -11.95 3.55 10.98
CA ALA A 37 -10.96 4.26 11.76
C ALA A 37 -11.19 3.95 13.25
N ARG A 38 -10.14 3.58 13.99
CA ARG A 38 -10.23 3.23 15.43
C ARG A 38 -9.06 3.81 16.21
N ASP A 39 -9.23 4.05 17.50
CA ASP A 39 -8.13 4.51 18.35
C ASP A 39 -7.13 3.38 18.65
N GLU A 40 -7.62 2.14 18.74
CA GLU A 40 -6.82 0.95 19.05
C GLU A 40 -7.02 -0.19 18.03
N PRO A 41 -6.01 -1.06 17.83
CA PRO A 41 -6.17 -2.27 17.01
C PRO A 41 -7.26 -3.17 17.57
N GLY A 42 -7.99 -3.84 16.68
CA GLY A 42 -9.09 -4.72 17.06
C GLY A 42 -9.01 -6.11 16.42
N PRO A 43 -10.07 -6.92 16.57
CA PRO A 43 -10.17 -8.17 15.84
C PRO A 43 -10.30 -7.90 14.33
N GLY A 44 -9.81 -8.83 13.51
CA GLY A 44 -9.77 -8.69 12.05
C GLY A 44 -8.43 -8.19 11.53
N LEU A 45 -8.46 -7.51 10.38
CA LEU A 45 -7.27 -7.00 9.70
C LEU A 45 -6.97 -5.58 10.19
N ASN A 46 -5.76 -5.35 10.70
CA ASN A 46 -5.32 -4.03 11.15
C ASN A 46 -4.21 -3.50 10.25
N LEU A 47 -4.31 -2.24 9.84
CA LEU A 47 -3.40 -1.60 8.90
C LEU A 47 -2.82 -0.33 9.52
N ASP A 48 -1.49 -0.19 9.50
CA ASP A 48 -0.80 1.03 9.92
C ASP A 48 0.57 1.14 9.25
N VAL A 49 1.15 2.33 9.18
CA VAL A 49 2.53 2.55 8.72
C VAL A 49 3.52 2.46 9.88
N ALA A 50 4.78 2.21 9.56
CA ALA A 50 5.87 2.24 10.53
C ALA A 50 5.94 3.59 11.25
N GLY A 51 6.12 3.58 12.57
CA GLY A 51 6.07 4.79 13.40
C GLY A 51 4.67 5.35 13.62
N GLY A 52 3.64 4.69 13.08
CA GLY A 52 2.23 4.97 13.38
C GLY A 52 1.85 4.54 14.81
N PRO A 53 0.67 5.00 15.28
CA PRO A 53 0.24 4.83 16.67
C PRO A 53 0.04 3.37 17.08
N TRP A 54 -0.17 2.44 16.14
CA TRP A 54 -0.43 1.04 16.46
C TRP A 54 0.82 0.16 16.43
N SER A 55 1.93 0.64 15.86
CA SER A 55 3.23 -0.06 15.86
C SER A 55 3.11 -1.57 15.53
N LEU A 56 2.44 -1.88 14.42
CA LEU A 56 1.96 -3.23 14.09
C LEU A 56 3.05 -4.25 13.70
N THR A 57 4.29 -3.82 13.53
CA THR A 57 5.43 -4.68 13.17
C THR A 57 6.32 -5.00 14.35
N PRO A 58 6.77 -6.26 14.52
CA PRO A 58 8.00 -6.51 15.26
C PRO A 58 9.13 -5.80 14.49
N ALA A 59 9.97 -5.05 15.20
CA ALA A 59 10.93 -4.09 14.65
C ALA A 59 11.49 -4.48 13.27
N PRO A 60 11.41 -3.59 12.25
CA PRO A 60 11.93 -3.90 10.92
C PRO A 60 13.45 -4.17 10.98
N PRO A 61 14.03 -4.84 9.97
CA PRO A 61 15.47 -5.01 9.90
C PRO A 61 16.15 -3.63 9.98
N PRO A 62 17.23 -3.49 10.77
CA PRO A 62 17.87 -2.19 11.02
C PRO A 62 18.32 -1.47 9.74
N ASP A 63 18.58 -2.21 8.66
CA ASP A 63 19.15 -1.68 7.41
C ASP A 63 18.17 -1.66 6.23
N ALA A 64 16.88 -1.91 6.43
CA ALA A 64 15.89 -1.92 5.33
C ALA A 64 15.23 -0.53 5.16
N PRO A 65 15.60 0.28 4.14
CA PRO A 65 15.01 1.61 3.95
C PRO A 65 13.56 1.55 3.46
N ALA A 66 13.16 0.43 2.86
CA ALA A 66 11.82 0.19 2.36
C ALA A 66 11.41 -1.25 2.62
N TRP A 67 10.22 -1.47 3.17
CA TRP A 67 9.73 -2.80 3.50
C TRP A 67 8.21 -2.82 3.66
N MET A 68 7.65 -4.02 3.55
CA MET A 68 6.27 -4.36 3.86
C MET A 68 6.26 -5.58 4.78
N TRP A 69 5.31 -5.63 5.70
CA TRP A 69 5.12 -6.69 6.67
C TRP A 69 3.67 -7.15 6.68
N ALA A 70 3.46 -8.44 6.54
CA ALA A 70 2.15 -9.05 6.70
C ALA A 70 2.22 -10.22 7.68
N ARG A 71 1.41 -10.17 8.75
CA ARG A 71 1.15 -11.30 9.62
C ARG A 71 -0.33 -11.61 9.59
N LEU A 72 -0.71 -12.79 9.15
CA LEU A 72 -2.11 -13.18 8.93
C LEU A 72 -2.38 -14.57 9.53
N ASP A 73 -3.52 -14.70 10.18
CA ASP A 73 -4.06 -15.97 10.67
C ASP A 73 -5.56 -16.08 10.31
N ASP A 74 -6.20 -17.15 10.75
CA ASP A 74 -7.62 -17.43 10.46
C ASP A 74 -8.59 -16.41 11.07
N ARG A 75 -8.13 -15.58 12.02
CA ARG A 75 -8.95 -14.58 12.73
C ARG A 75 -8.71 -13.16 12.23
N GLY A 76 -7.66 -12.93 11.45
CA GLY A 76 -7.30 -11.62 10.93
C GLY A 76 -5.79 -11.45 10.81
N GLY A 77 -5.29 -10.28 11.21
CA GLY A 77 -3.86 -10.05 11.18
C GLY A 77 -3.46 -8.58 11.15
N THR A 78 -2.18 -8.36 10.89
CA THR A 78 -1.59 -7.03 10.81
C THR A 78 -0.87 -6.85 9.47
N LEU A 79 -1.09 -5.70 8.86
CA LEU A 79 -0.41 -5.23 7.66
C LEU A 79 0.28 -3.92 7.99
N SER A 80 1.56 -3.82 7.66
CA SER A 80 2.30 -2.59 7.88
C SER A 80 3.42 -2.43 6.88
N ALA A 81 3.89 -1.20 6.70
CA ALA A 81 4.95 -0.89 5.76
C ALA A 81 5.70 0.37 6.20
N SER A 82 6.91 0.53 5.68
CA SER A 82 7.74 1.72 5.96
C SER A 82 7.18 3.03 5.38
N SER A 83 6.24 2.96 4.43
CA SER A 83 5.58 4.12 3.86
C SER A 83 4.14 3.82 3.45
N PRO A 84 3.25 4.83 3.34
CA PRO A 84 1.87 4.62 2.89
C PRO A 84 1.76 4.02 1.48
N ALA A 85 2.66 4.37 0.56
CA ALA A 85 2.66 3.82 -0.80
C ALA A 85 2.92 2.31 -0.80
N LEU A 86 3.85 1.85 0.04
CA LEU A 86 4.14 0.43 0.21
C LEU A 86 3.01 -0.30 0.94
N LEU A 87 2.33 0.35 1.89
CA LEU A 87 1.14 -0.23 2.52
C LEU A 87 0.01 -0.46 1.48
N TYR A 88 -0.18 0.50 0.57
CA TYR A 88 -1.12 0.36 -0.54
C TYR A 88 -0.74 -0.79 -1.48
N ALA A 89 0.55 -0.92 -1.84
CA ALA A 89 1.04 -2.05 -2.63
C ALA A 89 0.83 -3.40 -1.91
N LEU A 90 1.10 -3.46 -0.60
CA LEU A 90 0.89 -4.65 0.22
C LEU A 90 -0.57 -5.13 0.20
N VAL A 91 -1.52 -4.20 0.26
CA VAL A 91 -2.96 -4.50 0.16
C VAL A 91 -3.28 -5.17 -1.18
N HIS A 92 -2.69 -4.72 -2.29
CA HIS A 92 -2.87 -5.37 -3.60
C HIS A 92 -2.20 -6.73 -3.67
N LEU A 93 -0.98 -6.88 -3.13
CA LEU A 93 -0.31 -8.19 -3.06
C LEU A 93 -1.14 -9.20 -2.27
N LEU A 94 -1.79 -8.76 -1.18
CA LEU A 94 -2.70 -9.60 -0.41
C LEU A 94 -3.97 -9.95 -1.19
N ALA A 95 -4.63 -8.93 -1.77
CA ALA A 95 -5.88 -9.10 -2.50
C ALA A 95 -5.73 -9.95 -3.77
N ASP A 96 -4.55 -9.91 -4.40
CA ASP A 96 -4.24 -10.65 -5.61
C ASP A 96 -3.63 -12.04 -5.31
N ASP A 97 -3.58 -12.45 -4.03
CA ASP A 97 -3.00 -13.72 -3.54
C ASP A 97 -1.53 -13.93 -3.96
N LEU A 98 -0.76 -12.84 -4.00
CA LEU A 98 0.66 -12.82 -4.41
C LEU A 98 1.64 -12.89 -3.23
N LEU A 99 1.14 -12.93 -1.99
CA LEU A 99 1.99 -13.09 -0.79
C LEU A 99 2.50 -14.52 -0.64
N PRO A 100 3.75 -14.76 -0.19
CA PRO A 100 4.31 -16.11 0.00
C PRO A 100 3.38 -17.09 0.71
N HIS A 101 3.19 -18.28 0.12
CA HIS A 101 1.92 -19.01 0.20
C HIS A 101 1.70 -19.99 1.36
N THR A 102 2.60 -20.18 2.31
CA THR A 102 2.29 -21.09 3.44
C THR A 102 1.59 -20.35 4.57
N ALA A 103 0.41 -20.84 4.98
CA ALA A 103 -0.37 -20.29 6.08
C ALA A 103 0.48 -20.13 7.35
N ASP A 104 1.30 -21.13 7.67
CA ASP A 104 2.24 -21.10 8.80
C ASP A 104 3.26 -19.95 8.71
N ARG A 105 3.73 -19.62 7.50
CA ARG A 105 4.71 -18.55 7.30
C ARG A 105 4.04 -17.18 7.48
N LEU A 106 2.80 -17.04 7.06
CA LEU A 106 2.03 -15.80 7.28
C LEU A 106 1.58 -15.65 8.73
N ALA A 107 1.25 -16.74 9.43
CA ALA A 107 0.95 -16.70 10.85
C ALA A 107 2.15 -16.22 11.68
N ARG A 108 3.37 -16.60 11.28
CA ARG A 108 4.62 -16.07 11.86
C ARG A 108 4.96 -14.65 11.40
N GLY A 109 4.38 -14.22 10.29
CA GLY A 109 4.65 -12.95 9.65
C GLY A 109 5.73 -13.04 8.59
N VAL A 110 5.55 -12.24 7.54
CA VAL A 110 6.42 -12.18 6.36
C VAL A 110 6.85 -10.75 6.14
N LEU A 111 8.16 -10.57 6.11
CA LEU A 111 8.81 -9.38 5.58
C LEU A 111 8.94 -9.50 4.06
N ILE A 112 8.58 -8.45 3.35
CA ILE A 112 8.65 -8.34 1.91
C ILE A 112 9.45 -7.07 1.61
N GLU A 113 10.56 -7.25 0.91
CA GLU A 113 11.42 -6.15 0.49
C GLU A 113 11.04 -5.75 -0.94
N PRO A 114 10.65 -4.49 -1.18
CA PRO A 114 10.45 -4.00 -2.54
C PRO A 114 11.79 -3.96 -3.26
N ALA A 115 11.79 -4.25 -4.56
CA ALA A 115 13.01 -4.19 -5.39
C ALA A 115 13.63 -2.78 -5.39
N PHE A 116 12.81 -1.74 -5.26
CA PHE A 116 13.23 -0.34 -5.22
C PHE A 116 12.48 0.40 -4.12
N SER A 117 13.20 1.15 -3.28
CA SER A 117 12.61 2.07 -2.30
C SER A 117 11.98 3.30 -2.97
N PHE A 118 12.57 3.72 -4.08
CA PHE A 118 12.12 4.83 -4.92
C PHE A 118 11.87 4.32 -6.33
N HIS A 119 10.60 4.21 -6.70
CA HIS A 119 10.21 3.74 -8.02
C HIS A 119 9.31 4.79 -8.67
N ARG A 120 9.79 5.38 -9.76
CA ARG A 120 9.07 6.37 -10.57
C ARG A 120 9.11 5.99 -12.04
N PRO A 121 8.11 6.37 -12.84
CA PRO A 121 8.26 6.36 -14.29
C PRO A 121 9.47 7.18 -14.72
N LEU A 122 10.20 6.72 -15.73
CA LEU A 122 11.35 7.44 -16.27
C LEU A 122 10.93 8.79 -16.87
N PHE A 123 9.81 8.77 -17.61
CA PHE A 123 9.17 9.93 -18.23
C PHE A 123 7.65 9.70 -18.29
N ASP A 124 6.89 10.35 -17.41
CA ASP A 124 5.43 10.24 -17.43
C ASP A 124 4.82 11.30 -18.36
N SER A 125 4.95 11.08 -19.67
CA SER A 125 4.37 11.97 -20.68
C SER A 125 2.84 12.07 -20.59
N ILE A 126 2.18 11.06 -20.04
CA ILE A 126 0.73 11.02 -19.91
C ILE A 126 0.32 12.08 -18.90
N LEU A 127 0.77 12.00 -17.64
CA LEU A 127 0.42 13.00 -16.62
C LEU A 127 0.98 14.38 -16.93
N THR A 128 2.20 14.46 -17.46
CA THR A 128 2.89 15.75 -17.57
C THR A 128 2.50 16.55 -18.82
N GLN A 129 2.12 15.89 -19.92
CA GLN A 129 1.89 16.56 -21.22
C GLN A 129 0.58 16.13 -21.90
N VAL A 130 0.48 14.85 -22.29
CA VAL A 130 -0.51 14.35 -23.26
C VAL A 130 -1.92 14.36 -22.68
N ALA A 131 -2.08 14.01 -21.40
CA ALA A 131 -3.41 13.93 -20.79
C ALA A 131 -4.15 15.26 -20.71
N ARG A 132 -3.45 16.40 -20.83
CA ARG A 132 -4.06 17.74 -20.79
C ARG A 132 -5.07 17.98 -21.92
N THR A 133 -4.89 17.31 -23.05
CA THR A 133 -5.77 17.43 -24.22
C THR A 133 -6.63 16.18 -24.44
N THR A 134 -6.40 15.12 -23.67
CA THR A 134 -7.17 13.88 -23.75
C THR A 134 -8.56 14.07 -23.15
N ARG A 135 -9.59 13.92 -23.98
CA ARG A 135 -10.99 14.03 -23.55
C ARG A 135 -11.32 12.97 -22.49
N ARG A 136 -11.88 13.42 -21.36
CA ARG A 136 -12.31 12.57 -20.23
C ARG A 136 -11.17 11.73 -19.64
N PHE A 137 -9.93 12.24 -19.66
CA PHE A 137 -8.86 11.61 -18.90
C PHE A 137 -9.20 11.63 -17.40
N ASP A 138 -9.08 10.47 -16.77
CA ASP A 138 -9.27 10.30 -15.34
C ASP A 138 -7.88 10.10 -14.67
N PRO A 139 -7.33 11.14 -14.05
CA PRO A 139 -6.02 11.05 -13.39
C PRO A 139 -6.05 10.12 -12.17
N GLU A 140 -7.17 10.00 -11.47
CA GLU A 140 -7.24 9.19 -10.24
C GLU A 140 -7.09 7.70 -10.56
N THR A 141 -7.85 7.20 -11.54
CA THR A 141 -7.73 5.81 -12.01
C THR A 141 -6.33 5.52 -12.56
N TYR A 142 -5.73 6.47 -13.29
CA TYR A 142 -4.36 6.31 -13.81
C TYR A 142 -3.33 6.19 -12.67
N ILE A 143 -3.41 7.08 -11.67
CA ILE A 143 -2.55 7.07 -10.50
C ILE A 143 -2.76 5.79 -9.69
N GLU A 144 -4.01 5.32 -9.53
CA GLU A 144 -4.33 4.05 -8.88
C GLU A 144 -3.62 2.87 -9.57
N HIS A 145 -3.62 2.84 -10.90
CA HIS A 145 -2.92 1.82 -11.68
C HIS A 145 -1.40 1.85 -11.48
N LEU A 146 -0.78 3.03 -11.45
CA LEU A 146 0.65 3.15 -11.16
C LEU A 146 0.98 2.72 -9.73
N ALA A 147 0.18 3.13 -8.74
CA ALA A 147 0.36 2.73 -7.35
C ALA A 147 0.23 1.20 -7.18
N ARG A 148 -0.76 0.57 -7.84
CA ARG A 148 -0.92 -0.89 -7.86
C ARG A 148 0.28 -1.60 -8.51
N ALA A 149 0.86 -1.01 -9.56
CA ALA A 149 2.07 -1.54 -10.20
C ALA A 149 3.36 -1.36 -9.36
N GLY A 150 3.26 -0.75 -8.17
CA GLY A 150 4.38 -0.57 -7.25
C GLY A 150 5.21 0.69 -7.53
N PHE A 151 4.69 1.66 -8.27
CA PHE A 151 5.29 2.99 -8.33
C PHE A 151 5.00 3.75 -7.03
N THR A 152 6.05 4.31 -6.43
CA THR A 152 5.96 5.08 -5.17
C THR A 152 5.99 6.58 -5.40
N HIS A 153 6.47 7.02 -6.57
CA HIS A 153 6.64 8.42 -6.91
C HIS A 153 6.13 8.69 -8.32
N LEU A 154 5.54 9.86 -8.51
CA LEU A 154 5.02 10.33 -9.79
C LEU A 154 5.64 11.65 -10.19
N GLU A 155 5.82 11.82 -11.49
CA GLU A 155 6.25 13.06 -12.08
C GLU A 155 5.01 13.92 -12.36
N VAL A 156 4.92 15.08 -11.72
CA VAL A 156 3.80 16.02 -11.90
C VAL A 156 4.14 17.15 -12.87
N ASN A 157 5.42 17.30 -13.25
CA ASN A 157 5.87 18.30 -14.22
C ASN A 157 7.11 17.80 -14.98
N GLY A 158 7.01 17.78 -16.32
CA GLY A 158 8.11 17.39 -17.22
C GLY A 158 9.21 18.45 -17.43
N LEU A 159 9.12 19.61 -16.77
CA LEU A 159 10.10 20.70 -16.86
C LEU A 159 11.25 20.55 -15.84
N ALA A 160 11.20 19.56 -14.94
CA ALA A 160 12.19 19.37 -13.88
C ALA A 160 13.40 18.50 -14.30
N PHE A 161 13.77 18.52 -15.59
CA PHE A 161 14.99 17.86 -16.05
C PHE A 161 16.14 18.86 -16.10
N HIS A 162 17.26 18.55 -15.42
CA HIS A 162 18.51 19.28 -15.61
C HIS A 162 19.01 18.96 -17.02
N ILE A 163 18.74 19.83 -17.99
CA ILE A 163 19.48 19.82 -19.25
C ILE A 163 20.83 20.47 -18.93
N PRO A 164 21.96 19.73 -18.96
CA PRO A 164 23.26 20.38 -18.89
C PRO A 164 23.38 21.33 -20.08
N PHE A 165 23.80 22.56 -19.80
CA PHE A 165 24.03 23.59 -20.81
C PHE A 165 25.04 23.05 -21.83
N GLU A 166 24.66 22.95 -23.10
CA GLU A 166 25.59 22.66 -24.22
C GLU A 166 26.48 23.86 -24.53
#